data_AF-A0A5C1QAR7-F1
#
_entry.id   AF-A0A5C1QAR7-F1
#
_cell.length_a   1.000
_cell.length_b   1.000
_cell.length_c   1.000
_cell.angle_alpha   90.00
_cell.angle_beta   90.00
_cell.angle_gamma   90.00
#
_symmetry.space_group_name_H-M   'P 1'
#
loop_
_entity.id
_entity.type
_entity.pdbx_description
1 polymer ?
#
loop_
_entity_poly.entity_id
_entity_poly.type
_entity_poly.pdbx_seq_one_letter_code
_entity_poly.pdbx_strand_id
1 'polypeptide(L)'
;MKTFSTKPSILERQEVISCPVCKDDKFIDFWDMDREYSYKKCCNCSLIYQNPQPVASDVTSRYDDDYFEYEIENEDSFLNLMILGLKDVSFDFNPVMERKKKILDIGCATGLFLSHMKELGWETYGVEVCKGAAEYGNRVRGVNIFNGTLNEAPIEKESLDVIHLSHVIEHINNPDDFVKDIYSLLKPGGVIYCTTPNISGFQAKLFKDKWRSVIPDHLILFSIKTLKRLFTQNNFKVERHKTWGGLCANSGYHKLIKLLLDRLAKPLGFGDVVIIKAVKPIYIDP
;
A
#
# COMPACT_ATOMS: atom_id res chain seq x y z
N MET A 1 -8.03 4.55 -14.61
CA MET A 1 -8.76 4.20 -13.38
C MET A 1 -8.37 5.23 -12.33
N LYS A 2 -9.36 5.92 -11.78
CA LYS A 2 -9.19 6.90 -10.70
C LYS A 2 -9.22 6.10 -9.40
N THR A 3 -8.25 6.27 -8.51
CA THR A 3 -8.26 5.63 -7.20
C THR A 3 -9.51 6.08 -6.44
N PHE A 4 -10.19 5.16 -5.75
CA PHE A 4 -11.33 5.50 -4.90
C PHE A 4 -10.91 6.56 -3.87
N SER A 5 -11.76 7.57 -3.68
CA SER A 5 -11.52 8.63 -2.75
C SER A 5 -12.81 9.35 -2.42
N THR A 6 -12.99 9.69 -1.14
CA THR A 6 -14.10 10.49 -0.66
C THR A 6 -13.62 11.87 -0.26
N LYS A 7 -14.53 12.85 -0.29
CA LYS A 7 -14.22 14.18 0.22
C LYS A 7 -14.19 14.13 1.75
N PRO A 8 -13.20 14.77 2.42
CA PRO A 8 -13.19 14.87 3.87
C PRO A 8 -14.49 15.49 4.38
N SER A 9 -15.05 14.89 5.43
CA SER A 9 -16.17 15.52 6.13
C SER A 9 -15.69 16.77 6.88
N ILE A 10 -16.53 17.81 6.94
CA ILE A 10 -16.24 19.01 7.75
C ILE A 10 -16.14 18.69 9.26
N LEU A 11 -16.62 17.52 9.67
CA LEU A 11 -16.59 17.03 11.04
C LEU A 11 -15.33 16.22 11.36
N GLU A 12 -14.48 15.92 10.38
CA GLU A 12 -13.25 15.16 10.64
C GLU A 12 -12.31 15.93 11.57
N ARG A 13 -11.84 15.24 12.60
CA ARG A 13 -10.85 15.81 13.52
C ARG A 13 -9.47 15.71 12.89
N GLN A 14 -8.73 16.81 12.92
CA GLN A 14 -7.38 16.88 12.39
C GLN A 14 -6.37 17.29 13.47
N GLU A 15 -5.18 16.73 13.39
CA GLU A 15 -4.11 16.95 14.36
C GLU A 15 -2.82 17.36 13.66
N VAL A 16 -2.11 18.34 14.23
CA VAL A 16 -0.75 18.66 13.78
C VAL A 16 0.20 17.61 14.33
N ILE A 17 0.92 16.92 13.45
CA ILE A 17 1.79 15.81 13.81
C ILE A 17 3.25 16.08 13.44
N SER A 18 4.17 15.44 14.17
CA SER A 18 5.56 15.25 13.74
C SER A 18 5.62 14.36 12.51
N CYS A 19 6.77 14.33 11.81
CA CYS A 19 6.95 13.42 10.67
C CYS A 19 6.66 11.97 11.08
N PRO A 20 5.68 11.29 10.45
CA PRO A 20 5.22 9.98 10.91
C PRO A 20 6.28 8.87 10.76
N VAL A 21 7.30 9.09 9.91
CA VAL A 21 8.39 8.14 9.66
C VAL A 21 9.63 8.42 10.52
N CYS A 22 10.13 9.66 10.58
CA CYS A 22 11.39 9.95 11.28
C CYS A 22 11.24 10.75 12.58
N LYS A 23 9.99 11.07 12.97
CA LYS A 23 9.63 11.78 14.20
C LYS A 23 10.23 13.18 14.35
N ASP A 24 10.67 13.78 13.25
CA ASP A 24 11.17 15.16 13.23
C ASP A 24 9.99 16.14 13.11
N ASP A 25 10.01 17.20 13.92
CA ASP A 25 8.97 18.23 13.94
C ASP A 25 9.18 19.31 12.87
N LYS A 26 10.34 19.34 12.22
CA LYS A 26 10.65 20.35 11.20
C LYS A 26 10.12 19.93 9.83
N PHE A 27 9.26 20.78 9.28
CA PHE A 27 8.72 20.63 7.94
C PHE A 27 8.58 21.99 7.24
N ILE A 28 8.43 21.95 5.92
CA ILE A 28 8.06 23.08 5.08
C ILE A 28 6.73 22.80 4.38
N ASP A 29 6.01 23.86 4.02
CA ASP A 29 4.82 23.74 3.18
C ASP A 29 5.18 23.11 1.83
N PHE A 30 4.34 22.19 1.37
CA PHE A 30 4.55 21.50 0.10
C PHE A 30 3.41 21.80 -0.89
N TRP A 31 2.17 21.43 -0.56
CA TRP A 31 0.96 21.75 -1.35
C TRP A 31 -0.21 22.09 -0.43
N ASP A 32 -1.03 23.07 -0.83
CA ASP A 32 -2.31 23.42 -0.22
C ASP A 32 -3.42 23.04 -1.20
N MET A 33 -4.32 22.15 -0.78
CA MET A 33 -5.37 21.59 -1.64
C MET A 33 -6.68 22.32 -1.35
N ASP A 34 -6.71 23.60 -1.72
CA ASP A 34 -7.86 24.50 -1.55
C ASP A 34 -8.39 24.55 -0.11
N ARG A 35 -7.50 24.44 0.89
CA ARG A 35 -7.82 24.39 2.32
C ARG A 35 -8.69 23.20 2.77
N GLU A 36 -8.96 22.22 1.91
CA GLU A 36 -9.60 20.96 2.33
C GLU A 36 -8.58 20.08 3.10
N TYR A 37 -7.34 20.04 2.62
CA TYR A 37 -6.21 19.36 3.25
C TYR A 37 -4.90 19.97 2.74
N SER A 38 -3.78 19.71 3.41
CA SER A 38 -2.48 20.22 2.97
C SER A 38 -1.36 19.22 3.20
N TYR A 39 -0.40 19.19 2.29
CA TYR A 39 0.82 18.40 2.41
C TYR A 39 1.98 19.26 2.88
N LYS A 40 2.76 18.70 3.80
CA LYS A 40 4.05 19.24 4.23
C LYS A 40 5.16 18.29 3.84
N LYS A 41 6.38 18.82 3.73
CA LYS A 41 7.59 18.04 3.47
C LYS A 41 8.51 18.10 4.69
N CYS A 42 8.85 16.93 5.24
CA CYS A 42 9.80 16.83 6.35
C CYS A 42 11.20 17.31 5.93
N CYS A 43 11.82 18.17 6.74
CA CYS A 43 13.16 18.72 6.47
C CYS A 43 14.29 17.67 6.60
N ASN A 44 14.05 16.61 7.38
CA ASN A 44 15.06 15.58 7.65
C ASN A 44 14.99 14.42 6.65
N CYS A 45 13.86 13.71 6.59
CA CYS A 45 13.74 12.53 5.72
C CYS A 45 13.13 12.82 4.34
N SER A 46 12.67 14.05 4.09
CA SER A 46 11.98 14.46 2.84
C SER A 46 10.65 13.74 2.56
N LEU A 47 10.05 13.08 3.55
CA LEU A 47 8.70 12.53 3.43
C LEU A 47 7.69 13.65 3.16
N ILE A 48 6.73 13.39 2.28
CA ILE A 48 5.58 14.25 2.05
C ILE A 48 4.37 13.59 2.70
N TYR A 49 3.66 14.33 3.56
CA TYR A 49 2.54 13.81 4.35
C TYR A 49 1.54 14.93 4.64
N GLN A 50 0.28 14.56 4.82
CA GLN A 50 -0.76 15.50 5.21
C GLN A 50 -0.48 16.01 6.62
N ASN A 51 -0.54 17.32 6.81
CA ASN A 51 -0.40 17.95 8.12
C ASN A 51 -1.11 19.32 8.11
N PRO A 52 -2.16 19.54 8.92
CA PRO A 52 -2.70 18.61 9.92
C PRO A 52 -3.30 17.35 9.26
N GLN A 53 -3.18 16.21 9.96
CA GLN A 53 -3.61 14.91 9.48
C GLN A 53 -4.96 14.53 10.11
N PRO A 54 -5.93 13.97 9.35
CA PRO A 54 -7.17 13.45 9.94
C PRO A 54 -6.87 12.28 10.90
N VAL A 55 -7.64 12.17 11.98
CA VAL A 55 -7.51 11.06 12.93
C VAL A 55 -7.94 9.72 12.32
N ALA A 56 -7.34 8.62 12.77
CA ALA A 56 -7.52 7.29 12.16
C ALA A 56 -8.98 6.82 12.09
N SER A 57 -9.78 7.09 13.13
CA SER A 57 -11.20 6.69 13.16
C SER A 57 -12.01 7.28 12.00
N ASP A 58 -11.69 8.52 11.64
CA ASP A 58 -12.44 9.26 10.64
C ASP A 58 -12.01 8.81 9.24
N VAL A 59 -10.74 8.44 9.04
CA VAL A 59 -10.24 7.83 7.80
C VAL A 59 -10.89 6.46 7.56
N THR A 60 -11.00 5.61 8.58
CA THR A 60 -11.64 4.31 8.44
C THR A 60 -13.13 4.41 8.11
N SER A 61 -13.80 5.50 8.51
CA SER A 61 -15.21 5.72 8.20
C SER A 61 -15.50 6.00 6.72
N ARG A 62 -14.47 6.23 5.91
CA ARG A 62 -14.57 6.48 4.46
C ARG A 62 -14.76 5.21 3.62
N TYR A 63 -14.64 4.03 4.23
CA TYR A 63 -14.74 2.73 3.56
C TYR A 63 -16.14 2.14 3.74
N ASP A 64 -17.08 2.66 2.95
CA ASP A 64 -18.51 2.34 2.98
C ASP A 64 -18.93 1.43 1.82
N ASP A 65 -20.23 1.42 1.50
CA ASP A 65 -20.78 0.61 0.41
C ASP A 65 -20.31 1.11 -0.97
N ASP A 66 -20.05 2.41 -1.15
CA ASP A 66 -19.53 2.96 -2.41
C ASP A 66 -18.10 2.44 -2.68
N TYR A 67 -17.28 2.33 -1.62
CA TYR A 67 -15.97 1.69 -1.71
C TYR A 67 -16.11 0.23 -2.16
N PHE A 68 -17.04 -0.51 -1.55
CA PHE A 68 -17.27 -1.91 -1.90
C PHE A 68 -17.70 -2.08 -3.36
N GLU A 69 -18.64 -1.29 -3.85
CA GLU A 69 -19.07 -1.32 -5.25
C GLU A 69 -17.91 -1.05 -6.20
N TYR A 70 -17.11 -0.01 -5.92
CA TYR A 70 -15.91 0.31 -6.70
C TYR A 70 -14.92 -0.87 -6.75
N GLU A 71 -14.65 -1.53 -5.63
CA GLU A 71 -13.72 -2.66 -5.59
C GLU A 71 -14.25 -3.84 -6.43
N ILE A 72 -15.55 -4.13 -6.36
CA ILE A 72 -16.19 -5.17 -7.18
C ILE A 72 -16.09 -4.85 -8.67
N GLU A 73 -16.33 -3.61 -9.10
CA GLU A 73 -16.26 -3.23 -10.51
C GLU A 73 -14.84 -3.36 -11.10
N ASN A 74 -13.80 -3.26 -10.26
CA ASN A 74 -12.42 -3.15 -10.70
C ASN A 74 -11.53 -4.35 -10.29
N GLU A 75 -12.06 -5.33 -9.57
CA GLU A 75 -11.29 -6.42 -8.93
C GLU A 75 -10.39 -7.19 -9.90
N ASP A 76 -10.86 -7.51 -11.11
CA ASP A 76 -10.06 -8.23 -12.12
C ASP A 76 -8.84 -7.40 -12.57
N SER A 77 -9.02 -6.10 -12.74
CA SER A 77 -7.94 -5.19 -13.12
C SER A 77 -6.91 -5.08 -11.99
N PHE A 78 -7.37 -5.00 -10.75
CA PHE A 78 -6.50 -4.96 -9.58
C PHE A 78 -5.73 -6.27 -9.41
N LEU A 79 -6.39 -7.42 -9.50
CA LEU A 79 -5.73 -8.73 -9.44
C LEU A 79 -4.62 -8.81 -10.49
N ASN A 80 -4.92 -8.48 -11.74
CA ASN A 80 -3.94 -8.53 -12.81
C ASN A 80 -2.71 -7.64 -12.52
N LEU A 81 -2.92 -6.44 -12.01
CA LEU A 81 -1.83 -5.53 -11.65
C LEU A 81 -1.01 -6.04 -10.45
N MET A 82 -1.68 -6.59 -9.42
CA MET A 82 -1.01 -7.20 -8.26
C MET A 82 -0.12 -8.36 -8.69
N ILE A 83 -0.64 -9.27 -9.52
CA ILE A 83 0.13 -10.42 -10.03
C ILE A 83 1.32 -9.98 -10.88
N LEU A 84 1.17 -8.97 -11.73
CA LEU A 84 2.28 -8.41 -12.52
C LEU A 84 3.35 -7.77 -11.62
N GLY A 85 2.94 -6.99 -10.62
CA GLY A 85 3.83 -6.37 -9.64
C GLY A 85 4.62 -7.43 -8.86
N LEU A 86 3.95 -8.45 -8.35
CA LEU A 86 4.57 -9.58 -7.64
C LEU A 86 5.60 -10.32 -8.51
N LYS A 87 5.28 -10.58 -9.78
CA LYS A 87 6.23 -11.17 -10.76
C LYS A 87 7.46 -10.28 -10.96
N ASP A 88 7.28 -8.97 -11.07
CA ASP A 88 8.37 -8.00 -11.25
C ASP A 88 9.37 -8.00 -10.07
N VAL A 89 8.96 -8.43 -8.88
CA VAL A 89 9.82 -8.62 -7.70
C VAL A 89 10.09 -10.07 -7.32
N SER A 90 9.89 -10.99 -8.27
CA SER A 90 10.20 -12.41 -8.11
C SER A 90 9.48 -13.05 -6.92
N PHE A 91 8.19 -12.77 -6.77
CA PHE A 91 7.31 -13.58 -5.94
C PHE A 91 7.26 -15.01 -6.47
N ASP A 92 7.41 -15.98 -5.57
CA ASP A 92 7.24 -17.39 -5.87
C ASP A 92 5.79 -17.77 -5.60
N PHE A 93 5.03 -18.05 -6.66
CA PHE A 93 3.62 -18.44 -6.56
C PHE A 93 3.45 -19.89 -6.12
N ASN A 94 4.51 -20.70 -6.12
CA ASN A 94 4.44 -22.11 -5.79
C ASN A 94 4.63 -22.33 -4.28
N PRO A 95 3.58 -22.73 -3.53
CA PRO A 95 3.73 -23.01 -2.10
C PRO A 95 4.28 -24.42 -1.84
N VAL A 96 4.59 -25.23 -2.87
CA VAL A 96 4.97 -26.65 -2.72
C VAL A 96 6.22 -26.79 -1.86
N MET A 97 5.98 -27.17 -0.61
CA MET A 97 6.91 -27.62 0.40
C MET A 97 6.18 -28.65 1.29
N GLU A 98 6.89 -29.26 2.24
CA GLU A 98 6.31 -30.21 3.21
C GLU A 98 5.16 -29.64 4.05
N ARG A 99 5.02 -28.31 4.12
CA ARG A 99 3.92 -27.59 4.78
C ARG A 99 3.34 -26.50 3.87
N LYS A 100 2.04 -26.22 4.01
CA LYS A 100 1.42 -25.05 3.37
C LYS A 100 2.04 -23.77 3.93
N LYS A 101 2.41 -22.85 3.03
CA LYS A 101 2.87 -21.50 3.39
C LYS A 101 1.67 -20.61 3.69
N LYS A 102 1.82 -19.74 4.69
CA LYS A 102 0.80 -18.79 5.13
C LYS A 102 1.04 -17.42 4.51
N ILE A 103 0.01 -16.86 3.88
CA ILE A 103 0.01 -15.49 3.34
C ILE A 103 -1.11 -14.67 3.98
N LEU A 104 -0.78 -13.45 4.41
CA LEU A 104 -1.73 -12.42 4.80
C LEU A 104 -1.80 -11.36 3.70
N ASP A 105 -3.01 -10.94 3.32
CA ASP A 105 -3.26 -9.75 2.52
C ASP A 105 -3.94 -8.69 3.39
N ILE A 106 -3.30 -7.54 3.57
CA ILE A 106 -3.84 -6.42 4.37
C ILE A 106 -4.50 -5.42 3.42
N GLY A 107 -5.75 -5.05 3.69
CA GLY A 107 -6.59 -4.29 2.75
C GLY A 107 -7.02 -5.17 1.57
N CYS A 108 -7.50 -6.37 1.87
CA CYS A 108 -7.74 -7.41 0.86
C CYS A 108 -9.04 -7.23 0.05
N ALA A 109 -9.81 -6.17 0.31
CA ALA A 109 -11.03 -5.82 -0.40
C ALA A 109 -11.98 -7.02 -0.55
N THR A 110 -12.37 -7.37 -1.77
CA THR A 110 -13.30 -8.48 -2.09
C THR A 110 -12.69 -9.87 -1.89
N GLY A 111 -11.42 -9.96 -1.51
CA GLY A 111 -10.69 -11.21 -1.31
C GLY A 111 -10.33 -11.93 -2.61
N LEU A 112 -10.42 -11.29 -3.78
CA LEU A 112 -10.09 -11.93 -5.07
C LEU A 112 -8.64 -12.46 -5.10
N PHE A 113 -7.69 -11.65 -4.62
CA PHE A 113 -6.29 -12.08 -4.52
C PHE A 113 -6.13 -13.28 -3.59
N LEU A 114 -6.77 -13.27 -2.43
CA LEU A 114 -6.76 -14.41 -1.50
C LEU A 114 -7.37 -15.67 -2.12
N SER A 115 -8.43 -15.53 -2.92
CA SER A 115 -9.04 -16.66 -3.64
C SER A 115 -8.05 -17.28 -4.62
N HIS A 116 -7.40 -16.44 -5.42
CA HIS A 116 -6.37 -16.86 -6.36
C HIS A 116 -5.20 -17.58 -5.66
N MET A 117 -4.70 -17.03 -4.55
CA MET A 117 -3.61 -17.65 -3.78
C MET A 117 -4.04 -18.98 -3.15
N LYS A 118 -5.29 -19.08 -2.68
CA LYS A 118 -5.86 -20.32 -2.15
C LYS A 118 -5.92 -21.42 -3.20
N GLU A 119 -6.31 -21.10 -4.44
CA GLU A 119 -6.32 -22.04 -5.58
C GLU A 119 -4.91 -22.57 -5.90
N LEU A 120 -3.88 -21.73 -5.70
CA LEU A 120 -2.48 -22.13 -5.83
C LEU A 120 -1.97 -22.98 -4.66
N GLY A 121 -2.79 -23.23 -3.63
CA GLY A 121 -2.47 -24.09 -2.49
C GLY A 121 -1.94 -23.36 -1.26
N TRP A 122 -2.01 -22.03 -1.23
CA TRP A 122 -1.63 -21.23 -0.04
C TRP A 122 -2.68 -21.33 1.06
N GLU A 123 -2.21 -21.18 2.29
CA GLU A 123 -3.09 -20.90 3.43
C GLU A 123 -3.24 -19.38 3.56
N THR A 124 -4.46 -18.88 3.38
CA THR A 124 -4.73 -17.45 3.14
C THR A 124 -5.48 -16.80 4.29
N TYR A 125 -5.06 -15.59 4.64
CA TYR A 125 -5.65 -14.73 5.66
C TYR A 125 -5.84 -13.33 5.07
N GLY A 126 -6.94 -12.67 5.41
CA GLY A 126 -7.23 -11.30 4.99
C GLY A 126 -7.58 -10.41 6.17
N VAL A 127 -7.26 -9.12 6.06
CA VAL A 127 -7.76 -8.06 6.95
C VAL A 127 -8.36 -6.96 6.08
N GLU A 128 -9.59 -6.56 6.37
CA GLU A 128 -10.32 -5.54 5.61
C GLU A 128 -11.25 -4.74 6.52
N VAL A 129 -11.21 -3.41 6.43
CA VAL A 129 -12.02 -2.51 7.25
C VAL A 129 -13.45 -2.37 6.70
N CYS A 130 -13.62 -2.44 5.38
CA CYS A 130 -14.94 -2.43 4.75
C CYS A 130 -15.68 -3.73 5.05
N LYS A 131 -16.73 -3.62 5.87
CA LYS A 131 -17.56 -4.77 6.28
C LYS A 131 -18.18 -5.51 5.09
N GLY A 132 -18.75 -4.76 4.13
CA GLY A 132 -19.38 -5.34 2.94
C GLY A 132 -18.41 -6.17 2.10
N ALA A 133 -17.20 -5.66 1.88
CA ALA A 133 -16.14 -6.34 1.14
C ALA A 133 -15.65 -7.61 1.87
N ALA A 134 -15.41 -7.51 3.18
CA ALA A 134 -14.99 -8.64 4.01
C ALA A 134 -16.04 -9.78 4.04
N GLU A 135 -17.31 -9.43 4.28
CA GLU A 135 -18.42 -10.40 4.26
C GLU A 135 -18.60 -11.03 2.88
N TYR A 136 -18.46 -10.24 1.80
CA TYR A 136 -18.50 -10.75 0.44
C TYR A 136 -17.39 -11.78 0.19
N GLY A 137 -16.13 -11.47 0.51
CA GLY A 137 -15.01 -12.39 0.32
C GLY A 137 -15.18 -13.69 1.12
N ASN A 138 -15.61 -13.59 2.37
CA ASN A 138 -15.89 -14.76 3.21
C ASN A 138 -17.01 -15.64 2.60
N ARG A 139 -18.11 -15.04 2.15
CA ARG A 139 -19.29 -15.77 1.65
C ARG A 139 -19.13 -16.29 0.23
N VAL A 140 -18.63 -15.47 -0.68
CA VAL A 140 -18.63 -15.72 -2.13
C VAL A 140 -17.34 -16.41 -2.59
N ARG A 141 -16.20 -16.06 -1.99
CA ARG A 141 -14.88 -16.61 -2.35
C ARG A 141 -14.44 -17.73 -1.40
N GLY A 142 -15.09 -17.85 -0.24
CA GLY A 142 -14.74 -18.85 0.78
C GLY A 142 -13.32 -18.66 1.33
N VAL A 143 -12.82 -17.42 1.35
CA VAL A 143 -11.55 -17.05 2.01
C VAL A 143 -11.80 -16.68 3.48
N ASN A 144 -10.74 -16.44 4.25
CA ASN A 144 -10.85 -16.04 5.66
C ASN A 144 -10.40 -14.58 5.83
N ILE A 145 -11.36 -13.66 5.90
CA ILE A 145 -11.13 -12.23 6.06
C ILE A 145 -11.65 -11.80 7.44
N PHE A 146 -10.75 -11.24 8.25
CA PHE A 146 -11.10 -10.54 9.47
C PHE A 146 -11.59 -9.12 9.12
N ASN A 147 -12.81 -8.78 9.54
CA ASN A 147 -13.32 -7.42 9.38
C ASN A 147 -12.83 -6.52 10.52
N GLY A 148 -11.92 -5.60 10.22
CA GLY A 148 -11.32 -4.69 11.17
C GLY A 148 -9.91 -4.26 10.75
N THR A 149 -9.15 -3.77 11.72
CA THR A 149 -7.76 -3.33 11.53
C THR A 149 -6.77 -4.48 11.75
N LEU A 150 -5.52 -4.28 11.32
CA LEU A 150 -4.46 -5.27 11.54
C LEU A 150 -4.25 -5.58 13.03
N ASN A 151 -4.39 -4.58 13.90
CA ASN A 151 -4.11 -4.69 15.33
C ASN A 151 -5.19 -5.46 16.10
N GLU A 152 -6.39 -5.56 15.52
CA GLU A 152 -7.52 -6.32 16.07
C GLU A 152 -7.54 -7.76 15.53
N ALA A 153 -6.86 -8.01 14.41
CA ALA A 153 -6.86 -9.31 13.76
C ALA A 153 -6.17 -10.37 14.64
N PRO A 154 -6.79 -11.53 14.86
CA PRO A 154 -6.27 -12.58 15.74
C PRO A 154 -5.18 -13.41 15.02
N ILE A 155 -4.06 -12.77 14.68
CA ILE A 155 -2.95 -13.37 13.96
C ILE A 155 -1.78 -13.58 14.93
N GLU A 156 -1.31 -14.82 15.02
CA GLU A 156 -0.19 -15.18 15.89
C GLU A 156 1.11 -14.52 15.40
N LYS A 157 1.94 -14.07 16.34
CA LYS A 157 3.29 -13.58 16.03
C LYS A 157 4.13 -14.66 15.37
N GLU A 158 5.01 -14.25 14.47
CA GLU A 158 5.93 -15.16 13.77
C GLU A 158 5.26 -16.36 13.10
N SER A 159 4.03 -16.17 12.60
CA SER A 159 3.24 -17.24 12.00
C SER A 159 3.20 -17.16 10.47
N LEU A 160 3.44 -15.98 9.89
CA LEU A 160 3.28 -15.72 8.46
C LEU A 160 4.59 -15.92 7.68
N ASP A 161 4.49 -16.56 6.52
CA ASP A 161 5.60 -16.68 5.56
C ASP A 161 5.66 -15.44 4.64
N VAL A 162 4.49 -14.92 4.27
CA VAL A 162 4.33 -13.74 3.40
C VAL A 162 3.29 -12.78 3.95
N ILE A 163 3.57 -11.49 3.88
CA ILE A 163 2.57 -10.43 3.98
C ILE A 163 2.53 -9.66 2.65
N HIS A 164 1.34 -9.44 2.12
CA HIS A 164 1.08 -8.59 0.98
C HIS A 164 0.23 -7.41 1.42
N LEU A 165 0.53 -6.22 0.88
CA LEU A 165 -0.37 -5.08 0.93
C LEU A 165 -0.18 -4.22 -0.32
N SER A 166 -1.29 -3.84 -0.92
CA SER A 166 -1.31 -3.04 -2.14
C SER A 166 -2.20 -1.84 -1.93
N HIS A 167 -1.63 -0.64 -2.04
CA HIS A 167 -2.35 0.62 -1.87
C HIS A 167 -2.99 0.80 -0.48
N VAL A 168 -2.25 0.42 0.58
CA VAL A 168 -2.70 0.54 1.97
C VAL A 168 -1.80 1.48 2.76
N ILE A 169 -0.48 1.37 2.62
CA ILE A 169 0.46 2.05 3.50
C ILE A 169 0.38 3.58 3.43
N GLU A 170 -0.04 4.14 2.29
CA GLU A 170 -0.27 5.57 2.10
C GLU A 170 -1.47 6.12 2.89
N HIS A 171 -2.39 5.25 3.33
CA HIS A 171 -3.57 5.57 4.11
C HIS A 171 -3.34 5.45 5.63
N ILE A 172 -2.20 4.89 6.06
CA ILE A 172 -1.94 4.62 7.47
C ILE A 172 -1.40 5.88 8.16
N ASN A 173 -2.07 6.32 9.24
CA ASN A 173 -1.64 7.45 10.07
C ASN A 173 -0.23 7.25 10.65
N ASN A 174 0.01 6.07 11.25
CA ASN A 174 1.25 5.70 11.94
C ASN A 174 1.96 4.55 11.21
N PRO A 175 2.58 4.79 10.04
CA PRO A 175 3.20 3.75 9.23
C PRO A 175 4.39 3.09 9.93
N ASP A 176 5.06 3.79 10.85
CA ASP A 176 6.17 3.23 11.62
C ASP A 176 5.70 2.08 12.52
N ASP A 177 4.64 2.29 13.29
CA ASP A 177 4.10 1.26 14.18
C ASP A 177 3.44 0.13 13.38
N PHE A 178 2.72 0.47 12.31
CA PHE A 178 2.16 -0.51 11.39
C PHE A 178 3.22 -1.46 10.79
N VAL A 179 4.40 -0.94 10.42
CA VAL A 179 5.49 -1.77 9.91
C VAL A 179 6.14 -2.62 11.02
N LYS A 180 6.15 -2.16 12.29
CA LYS A 180 6.57 -3.01 13.44
C LYS A 180 5.60 -4.15 13.67
N ASP A 181 4.30 -3.90 13.56
CA ASP A 181 3.28 -4.93 13.71
C ASP A 181 3.44 -6.01 12.63
N ILE A 182 3.59 -5.60 11.36
CA ILE A 182 3.93 -6.50 10.24
C ILE A 182 5.21 -7.31 10.53
N TYR A 183 6.28 -6.66 11.02
CA TYR A 183 7.52 -7.35 11.37
C TYR A 183 7.31 -8.43 12.44
N SER A 184 6.45 -8.17 13.42
CA SER A 184 6.15 -9.11 14.51
C SER A 184 5.37 -10.34 14.04
N LEU A 185 4.52 -10.19 13.01
CA LEU A 185 3.69 -11.29 12.48
C LEU A 185 4.47 -12.22 11.55
N LEU A 186 5.52 -11.71 10.88
CA LEU A 186 6.36 -12.51 9.99
C LEU A 186 7.29 -13.45 10.76
N LYS A 187 7.45 -14.68 10.25
CA LYS A 187 8.53 -15.58 10.64
C LYS A 187 9.91 -14.96 10.34
N PRO A 188 10.99 -15.36 11.04
CA PRO A 188 12.34 -15.15 10.54
C PRO A 188 12.48 -15.68 9.10
N GLY A 189 12.99 -14.84 8.19
CA GLY A 189 13.04 -15.13 6.75
C GLY A 189 11.74 -14.86 5.99
N GLY A 190 10.66 -14.48 6.68
CA GLY A 190 9.40 -14.06 6.07
C GLY A 190 9.54 -12.77 5.27
N VAL A 191 8.65 -12.59 4.28
CA VAL A 191 8.76 -11.52 3.29
C VAL A 191 7.50 -10.66 3.27
N ILE A 192 7.69 -9.35 3.11
CA ILE A 192 6.63 -8.42 2.79
C ILE A 192 6.76 -7.88 1.36
N TYR A 193 5.63 -7.83 0.67
CA TYR A 193 5.42 -7.16 -0.60
C TYR A 193 4.50 -5.96 -0.37
N CYS A 194 5.02 -4.76 -0.62
CA CYS A 194 4.32 -3.51 -0.37
C CYS A 194 4.27 -2.68 -1.67
N THR A 195 3.06 -2.40 -2.15
CA THR A 195 2.81 -1.56 -3.33
C THR A 195 2.16 -0.25 -2.92
N THR A 196 2.64 0.88 -3.44
CA THR A 196 2.14 2.23 -3.12
C THR A 196 2.49 3.22 -4.25
N PRO A 197 1.77 4.35 -4.41
CA PRO A 197 2.17 5.44 -5.30
C PRO A 197 3.59 5.93 -5.00
N ASN A 198 4.27 6.41 -6.04
CA ASN A 198 5.63 6.90 -5.96
C ASN A 198 5.69 8.38 -6.33
N ILE A 199 5.81 9.26 -5.33
CA ILE A 199 5.93 10.73 -5.53
C ILE A 199 7.19 11.12 -6.33
N SER A 200 8.18 10.23 -6.42
CA SER A 200 9.37 10.45 -7.28
C SER A 200 9.14 10.06 -8.75
N GLY A 201 7.96 9.52 -9.06
CA GLY A 201 7.56 9.09 -10.39
C GLY A 201 7.40 10.25 -11.37
N PHE A 202 7.39 9.91 -12.66
CA PHE A 202 7.32 10.88 -13.74
C PHE A 202 6.02 11.68 -13.71
N GLN A 203 4.88 11.01 -13.53
CA GLN A 203 3.58 11.69 -13.49
C GLN A 203 3.45 12.59 -12.26
N ALA A 204 3.92 12.17 -11.09
CA ALA A 204 4.00 13.02 -9.90
C ALA A 204 4.80 14.31 -10.14
N LYS A 205 5.95 14.22 -10.82
CA LYS A 205 6.79 15.39 -11.15
C LYS A 205 6.14 16.29 -12.21
N LEU A 206 5.47 15.70 -13.20
CA LEU A 206 4.85 16.41 -14.30
C LEU A 206 3.58 17.15 -13.85
N PHE A 207 2.70 16.47 -13.12
CA PHE A 207 1.39 16.99 -12.74
C PHE A 207 1.35 17.65 -11.36
N LYS A 208 2.37 17.44 -10.52
CA LYS A 208 2.51 18.07 -9.20
C LYS A 208 1.26 17.86 -8.32
N ASP A 209 0.66 18.93 -7.83
CA ASP A 209 -0.57 18.95 -7.03
C ASP A 209 -1.80 18.40 -7.77
N LYS A 210 -1.75 18.33 -9.11
CA LYS A 210 -2.78 17.69 -9.95
C LYS A 210 -2.50 16.21 -10.23
N TRP A 211 -1.48 15.64 -9.61
CA TRP A 211 -1.19 14.22 -9.75
C TRP A 211 -2.32 13.37 -9.17
N ARG A 212 -2.71 12.30 -9.87
CA ARG A 212 -3.87 11.46 -9.53
C ARG A 212 -3.84 10.84 -8.12
N SER A 213 -2.66 10.75 -7.52
CA SER A 213 -2.46 10.20 -6.17
C SER A 213 -2.45 11.30 -5.11
N VAL A 214 -2.67 12.56 -5.47
CA VAL A 214 -2.87 13.67 -4.54
C VAL A 214 -4.36 13.71 -4.25
N ILE A 215 -4.79 12.84 -3.34
CA ILE A 215 -6.18 12.70 -2.91
C ILE A 215 -6.26 12.73 -1.38
N PRO A 216 -7.40 13.14 -0.80
CA PRO A 216 -7.56 13.26 0.64
C PRO A 216 -7.32 11.98 1.43
N ASP A 217 -7.51 10.81 0.82
CA ASP A 217 -7.28 9.50 1.46
C ASP A 217 -5.81 9.11 1.54
N HIS A 218 -4.95 9.67 0.66
CA HIS A 218 -3.52 9.44 0.72
C HIS A 218 -2.88 10.38 1.74
N LEU A 219 -2.83 9.94 2.99
CA LEU A 219 -2.23 10.66 4.10
C LEU A 219 -0.72 10.86 3.91
N ILE A 220 -0.06 9.93 3.21
CA ILE A 220 1.39 9.91 3.04
C ILE A 220 1.77 9.63 1.58
N LEU A 221 2.59 10.48 0.99
CA LEU A 221 3.10 10.32 -0.37
C LEU A 221 4.54 9.80 -0.33
N PHE A 222 4.69 8.48 -0.47
CA PHE A 222 5.99 7.83 -0.40
C PHE A 222 6.82 8.05 -1.68
N SER A 223 8.12 8.22 -1.48
CA SER A 223 9.15 7.99 -2.50
C SER A 223 9.79 6.63 -2.23
N ILE A 224 10.49 6.09 -3.23
CA ILE A 224 11.33 4.88 -3.02
C ILE A 224 12.29 5.08 -1.83
N LYS A 225 12.87 6.27 -1.68
CA LYS A 225 13.82 6.59 -0.59
C LYS A 225 13.14 6.55 0.78
N THR A 226 12.00 7.22 0.93
CA THR A 226 11.29 7.32 2.21
C THR A 226 10.62 6.00 2.58
N LEU A 227 10.11 5.25 1.61
CA LEU A 227 9.59 3.90 1.82
C LEU A 227 10.69 2.94 2.25
N LYS A 228 11.84 2.92 1.56
CA LYS A 228 13.00 2.11 1.98
C LYS A 228 13.43 2.44 3.40
N ARG A 229 13.51 3.73 3.74
CA ARG A 229 13.86 4.17 5.10
C ARG A 229 12.91 3.56 6.13
N LEU A 230 11.60 3.68 5.91
CA LEU A 230 10.57 3.14 6.80
C LEU A 230 10.76 1.64 7.07
N PHE A 231 11.05 0.85 6.03
CA PHE A 231 11.31 -0.57 6.21
C PHE A 231 12.64 -0.84 6.91
N THR A 232 13.73 -0.18 6.50
CA THR A 232 15.06 -0.42 7.08
C THR A 232 15.17 -0.02 8.55
N GLN A 233 14.49 1.06 8.97
CA GLN A 233 14.50 1.47 10.38
C GLN A 233 13.67 0.53 11.27
N ASN A 234 12.77 -0.24 10.67
CA ASN A 234 11.98 -1.29 11.32
C ASN A 234 12.56 -2.70 11.04
N ASN A 235 13.89 -2.79 10.97
CA ASN A 235 14.67 -4.03 10.90
C ASN A 235 14.45 -4.90 9.65
N PHE A 236 13.75 -4.43 8.63
CA PHE A 236 13.65 -5.14 7.37
C PHE A 236 14.89 -4.90 6.49
N LYS A 237 15.32 -5.95 5.77
CA LYS A 237 16.24 -5.82 4.64
C LYS A 237 15.45 -5.65 3.36
N VAL A 238 15.55 -4.50 2.70
CA VAL A 238 14.94 -4.28 1.38
C VAL A 238 15.79 -4.95 0.30
N GLU A 239 15.28 -6.01 -0.31
CA GLU A 239 16.02 -6.78 -1.32
C GLU A 239 15.79 -6.28 -2.74
N ARG A 240 14.56 -5.86 -3.05
CA ARG A 240 14.18 -5.49 -4.42
C ARG A 240 13.10 -4.43 -4.42
N HIS A 241 13.09 -3.62 -5.46
CA HIS A 241 11.96 -2.75 -5.78
C HIS A 241 11.83 -2.62 -7.29
N LYS A 242 10.62 -2.36 -7.77
CA LYS A 242 10.32 -2.06 -9.17
C LYS A 242 9.27 -0.96 -9.22
N THR A 243 9.26 -0.21 -10.32
CA THR A 243 8.27 0.84 -10.55
C THR A 243 7.57 0.63 -11.88
N TRP A 244 6.29 0.98 -11.97
CA TRP A 244 5.54 0.96 -13.23
C TRP A 244 4.56 2.14 -13.31
N GLY A 245 3.91 2.29 -14.47
CA GLY A 245 2.96 3.37 -14.75
C GLY A 245 3.68 4.63 -15.24
N GLY A 246 3.95 4.71 -16.55
CA GLY A 246 4.58 5.86 -17.19
C GLY A 246 3.58 6.96 -17.54
N LEU A 247 2.45 6.62 -18.15
CA LEU A 247 1.36 7.57 -18.47
C LEU A 247 -0.04 6.93 -18.33
N CYS A 248 -1.00 7.67 -17.79
CA CYS A 248 -2.40 7.25 -17.76
C CYS A 248 -2.97 7.05 -19.18
N ALA A 249 -3.86 6.05 -19.36
CA ALA A 249 -4.45 5.70 -20.65
C ALA A 249 -5.24 6.84 -21.33
N ASN A 250 -5.73 7.81 -20.55
CA ASN A 250 -6.55 8.93 -21.01
C ASN A 250 -5.82 10.28 -20.95
N SER A 251 -4.49 10.28 -20.91
CA SER A 251 -3.67 11.50 -20.78
C SER A 251 -3.64 12.40 -22.03
N GLY A 252 -4.40 12.06 -23.09
CA GLY A 252 -4.43 12.82 -24.34
C GLY A 252 -3.18 12.66 -25.23
N TYR A 253 -2.13 12.00 -24.75
CA TYR A 253 -0.91 11.75 -25.51
C TYR A 253 -1.06 10.55 -26.46
N HIS A 254 -0.38 10.62 -27.61
CA HIS A 254 -0.38 9.59 -28.64
C HIS A 254 0.07 8.22 -28.07
N LYS A 255 -0.60 7.11 -28.45
CA LYS A 255 -0.36 5.74 -27.93
C LYS A 255 1.13 5.34 -27.93
N LEU A 256 1.90 5.78 -28.93
CA LEU A 256 3.34 5.52 -29.05
C LEU A 256 4.16 6.15 -27.91
N ILE A 257 3.83 7.38 -27.50
CA ILE A 257 4.53 8.08 -26.40
C ILE A 257 4.26 7.38 -25.07
N LYS A 258 3.01 6.96 -24.85
CA LYS A 258 2.63 6.13 -23.70
C LYS A 258 3.42 4.82 -23.65
N LEU A 259 3.43 4.07 -24.75
CA LEU A 259 4.16 2.81 -24.86
C LEU A 259 5.66 2.97 -24.57
N LEU A 260 6.28 4.03 -25.07
CA LEU A 260 7.68 4.35 -24.78
C LEU A 260 7.91 4.67 -23.30
N LEU A 261 7.09 5.54 -22.71
CA LEU A 261 7.22 5.91 -21.30
C LEU A 261 6.93 4.75 -20.34
N ASP A 262 5.95 3.91 -20.64
CA ASP A 262 5.67 2.69 -19.87
C ASP A 262 6.83 1.69 -19.95
N ARG A 263 7.44 1.53 -21.14
CA ARG A 263 8.63 0.69 -21.33
C ARG A 263 9.86 1.23 -20.60
N LEU A 264 9.99 2.55 -20.51
CA LEU A 264 11.11 3.22 -19.86
C LEU A 264 10.92 3.36 -18.34
N ALA A 265 9.69 3.35 -17.83
CA ALA A 265 9.39 3.52 -16.40
C ALA A 265 10.03 2.45 -15.51
N LYS A 266 10.05 1.19 -15.97
CA LYS A 266 10.67 0.06 -15.24
C LYS A 266 12.21 0.15 -15.18
N PRO A 267 12.95 0.31 -16.29
CA PRO A 267 14.42 0.35 -16.25
C PRO A 267 14.96 1.64 -15.64
N LEU A 268 14.29 2.78 -15.83
CA LEU A 268 14.75 4.08 -15.33
C LEU A 268 14.18 4.45 -13.95
N GLY A 269 13.34 3.59 -13.35
CA GLY A 269 12.87 3.74 -11.97
C GLY A 269 11.93 4.94 -11.73
N PHE A 270 11.29 5.46 -12.78
CA PHE A 270 10.41 6.64 -12.69
C PHE A 270 8.92 6.31 -12.72
N GLY A 271 8.54 5.04 -12.57
CA GLY A 271 7.13 4.67 -12.54
C GLY A 271 6.35 5.36 -11.43
N ASP A 272 5.07 5.61 -11.69
CA ASP A 272 4.09 6.24 -10.83
C ASP A 272 3.70 5.41 -9.60
N VAL A 273 3.92 4.10 -9.67
CA VAL A 273 3.71 3.15 -8.59
C VAL A 273 5.02 2.42 -8.33
N VAL A 274 5.31 2.12 -7.06
CA VAL A 274 6.43 1.29 -6.63
C VAL A 274 5.91 0.07 -5.90
N ILE A 275 6.51 -1.09 -6.19
CA ILE A 275 6.48 -2.24 -5.30
C ILE A 275 7.86 -2.43 -4.68
N ILE A 276 7.89 -2.83 -3.41
CA ILE A 276 9.11 -3.29 -2.75
C ILE A 276 8.93 -4.72 -2.25
N LYS A 277 10.02 -5.47 -2.25
CA LYS A 277 10.19 -6.73 -1.54
C LYS A 277 11.16 -6.47 -0.39
N ALA A 278 10.71 -6.69 0.84
CA ALA A 278 11.55 -6.59 2.03
C ALA A 278 11.43 -7.85 2.89
N VAL A 279 12.52 -8.22 3.56
CA VAL A 279 12.64 -9.49 4.28
C VAL A 279 12.94 -9.24 5.74
N LYS A 280 12.27 -9.99 6.63
CA LYS A 280 12.63 -10.09 8.05
C LYS A 280 13.89 -10.97 8.13
N PRO A 281 15.06 -10.43 8.53
CA PRO A 281 16.29 -11.20 8.54
C PRO A 281 16.20 -12.42 9.47
N ILE A 282 16.91 -13.49 9.12
CA ILE A 282 17.15 -14.61 10.02
C ILE A 282 18.34 -14.23 10.88
N TYR A 283 18.11 -13.92 12.15
CA TYR A 283 19.19 -13.80 13.12
C TYR A 283 19.47 -15.19 13.66
N ILE A 284 20.61 -15.76 13.26
CA ILE A 284 21.16 -16.94 13.92
C ILE A 284 21.86 -16.39 15.15
N ASP A 285 21.33 -16.67 16.35
CA ASP A 285 22.05 -16.38 17.59
C ASP A 285 23.36 -17.20 17.56
N PRO A 286 24.54 -16.59 17.78
CA PRO A 286 25.83 -17.27 17.67
C PRO A 286 26.03 -18.41 18.67
#